data_AF-A0A963AJE2-F1
#
_entry.id   AF-A0A963AJE2-F1
#
_cell.length_a   1.000
_cell.length_b   1.000
_cell.length_c   1.000
_cell.angle_alpha   90.00
_cell.angle_beta   90.00
_cell.angle_gamma   90.00
#
_symmetry.space_group_name_H-M   'P 1'
#
loop_
_entity.id
_entity.type
_entity.pdbx_description
1 polymer ?
#
loop_
_entity_poly.entity_id
_entity_poly.type
_entity_poly.pdbx_seq_one_letter_code
_entity_poly.pdbx_strand_id
1 'polypeptide(L)'
;LRDFHLSGVDLPAEKKARFKEISQQLSKLASQFEENLLDATNAWSKLITDQSELAGLPESALQLARQTAQQRGEPEGWMLTLEFPSYLPVMTYADNRELRRELYTAFSTRASDQGPHAGQWDNSEIIEQILRLRHEQAQLLGFDNYADRSLAKKMAESSEQVMEFLNDLTARSHRQAETELAELRSFAAEHYRATELEAWDIGYFSEKLRQQRYDITQEELKPYFPETRVLPGMFAVVKRLYGIEISEVKGVDRWHPDVRFFEIRSHQGELRGQFYLDLYARPKKRGGAWMDGCIDRMFSDDCDQIPVAYLTCNFSPPVGGKPALFTHDEVQTLFHEFGHGLHHLLTRVDYPGVAGINGVAWDAVELPSQFMENWCWERPALDLISGHIESGERIPAALYQKMRAAKNFQSGMQMVRQLEFSLFDFRIHREYQPEHGGRVYEILNQVREQVAVVRPPAFNRFAHGFSHIFAGGYAAGYFSYKWAEVLSADAFSLFEERGIFDPETGASFLRNILEQGGSRDAMELFIAFRGREPSIDALLQHSGIAA
;
A
#
# COMPACT_ATOMS: atom_id res chain seq x y z
N LEU A 1 17.30 -6.68 -24.39
CA LEU A 1 18.12 -7.92 -24.26
C LEU A 1 17.93 -8.59 -22.90
N ARG A 2 18.17 -7.88 -21.78
CA ARG A 2 17.88 -8.36 -20.42
C ARG A 2 16.51 -9.06 -20.31
N ASP A 3 15.43 -8.40 -20.72
CA ASP A 3 14.08 -8.98 -20.60
C ASP A 3 13.86 -10.21 -21.49
N PHE A 4 14.53 -10.28 -22.65
CA PHE A 4 14.51 -11.47 -23.51
C PHE A 4 15.20 -12.66 -22.82
N HIS A 5 16.36 -12.43 -22.21
CA HIS A 5 17.05 -13.44 -21.42
C HIS A 5 16.20 -13.90 -20.22
N LEU A 6 15.65 -12.95 -19.46
CA LEU A 6 14.78 -13.26 -18.30
C LEU A 6 13.43 -13.91 -18.68
N SER A 7 13.04 -13.84 -19.96
CA SER A 7 11.92 -14.59 -20.55
C SER A 7 12.29 -16.00 -21.02
N GLY A 8 13.56 -16.40 -20.86
CA GLY A 8 14.08 -17.71 -21.26
C GLY A 8 14.19 -17.89 -22.77
N VAL A 9 14.29 -16.81 -23.56
CA VAL A 9 14.25 -16.91 -25.02
C VAL A 9 15.45 -17.66 -25.61
N ASP A 10 16.59 -17.53 -24.96
CA ASP A 10 17.92 -18.05 -25.32
C ASP A 10 18.23 -19.42 -24.68
N LEU A 11 17.27 -19.98 -23.93
CA LEU A 11 17.40 -21.32 -23.35
C LEU A 11 17.41 -22.41 -24.45
N PRO A 12 18.15 -23.52 -24.25
CA PRO A 12 18.01 -24.73 -25.06
C PRO A 12 16.57 -25.23 -25.12
N ALA A 13 16.19 -25.91 -26.21
CA ALA A 13 14.80 -26.27 -26.51
C ALA A 13 14.06 -26.96 -25.34
N GLU A 14 14.71 -27.92 -24.66
CA GLU A 14 14.13 -28.62 -23.52
C GLU A 14 13.90 -27.70 -22.30
N LYS A 15 14.91 -26.90 -21.93
CA LYS A 15 14.82 -25.93 -20.83
C LYS A 15 13.77 -24.85 -21.14
N LYS A 16 13.67 -24.41 -22.40
CA LYS A 16 12.68 -23.44 -22.85
C LYS A 16 11.25 -23.98 -22.76
N ALA A 17 11.03 -25.25 -23.11
CA ALA A 17 9.74 -25.91 -22.96
C ALA A 17 9.32 -25.97 -21.48
N ARG A 18 10.25 -26.35 -20.59
CA ARG A 18 10.00 -26.37 -19.14
C ARG A 18 9.75 -24.98 -18.57
N PHE A 19 10.53 -23.98 -18.97
CA PHE A 19 10.34 -22.58 -18.56
C PHE A 19 8.94 -22.06 -18.93
N LYS A 20 8.46 -22.38 -20.14
CA LYS A 20 7.11 -22.03 -20.58
C LYS A 20 6.04 -22.67 -19.71
N GLU A 21 6.15 -23.97 -19.41
CA GLU A 21 5.23 -24.69 -18.54
C GLU A 21 5.18 -24.07 -17.14
N ILE A 22 6.35 -23.82 -16.54
CA ILE A 22 6.47 -23.17 -15.22
C ILE A 22 5.79 -21.80 -15.22
N SER A 23 6.03 -20.99 -16.25
CA SER A 23 5.47 -19.63 -16.36
C SER A 23 3.95 -19.64 -16.44
N GLN A 24 3.38 -20.60 -17.17
CA GLN A 24 1.92 -20.80 -17.25
C GLN A 24 1.34 -21.28 -15.92
N GLN A 25 2.02 -22.21 -15.23
CA GLN A 25 1.59 -22.70 -13.92
C GLN A 25 1.65 -21.60 -12.86
N LEU A 26 2.73 -20.81 -12.81
CA LEU A 26 2.86 -19.68 -11.89
C LEU A 26 1.74 -18.65 -12.10
N SER A 27 1.42 -18.30 -13.35
CA SER A 27 0.31 -17.39 -13.66
C SER A 27 -1.03 -17.94 -13.16
N LYS A 28 -1.31 -19.23 -13.38
CA LYS A 28 -2.55 -19.87 -12.90
C LYS A 28 -2.62 -19.89 -11.36
N LEU A 29 -1.52 -20.23 -10.70
CA LEU A 29 -1.43 -20.30 -9.24
C LEU A 29 -1.61 -18.92 -8.59
N ALA A 30 -1.03 -17.86 -9.18
CA ALA A 30 -1.21 -16.49 -8.73
C ALA A 30 -2.68 -16.05 -8.81
N SER A 31 -3.36 -16.34 -9.93
CA SER A 31 -4.81 -16.07 -10.06
C SER A 31 -5.63 -16.84 -9.03
N GLN A 32 -5.36 -18.14 -8.84
CA GLN A 32 -6.07 -18.96 -7.85
C GLN A 32 -5.85 -18.46 -6.42
N PHE A 33 -4.63 -18.02 -6.07
CA PHE A 33 -4.31 -17.45 -4.76
C PHE A 33 -5.19 -16.24 -4.44
N GLU A 34 -5.31 -15.32 -5.42
CA GLU A 34 -6.07 -14.09 -5.27
C GLU A 34 -7.59 -14.36 -5.23
N GLU A 35 -8.08 -15.28 -6.07
CA GLU A 35 -9.47 -15.73 -6.06
C GLU A 35 -9.86 -16.35 -4.71
N ASN A 36 -9.02 -17.24 -4.18
CA ASN A 36 -9.20 -17.84 -2.85
C ASN A 36 -9.25 -16.79 -1.73
N LEU A 37 -8.35 -15.79 -1.78
CA LEU A 37 -8.31 -14.70 -0.80
C LEU A 37 -9.56 -13.82 -0.89
N LEU A 38 -10.02 -13.51 -2.11
CA LEU A 38 -11.23 -12.75 -2.34
C LEU A 38 -12.45 -13.50 -1.82
N ASP A 39 -12.62 -14.78 -2.17
CA ASP A 39 -13.73 -15.61 -1.72
C ASP A 39 -13.75 -15.75 -0.19
N ALA A 40 -12.61 -16.05 0.43
CA ALA A 40 -12.49 -16.12 1.89
C ALA A 40 -12.82 -14.79 2.59
N THR A 41 -12.50 -13.65 1.96
CA THR A 41 -12.87 -12.32 2.49
C THR A 41 -14.38 -12.09 2.41
N ASN A 42 -15.02 -12.45 1.28
CA ASN A 42 -16.45 -12.21 1.05
C ASN A 42 -17.36 -13.21 1.78
N ALA A 43 -16.86 -14.41 2.08
CA ALA A 43 -17.62 -15.50 2.72
C ALA A 43 -17.94 -15.24 4.20
N TRP A 44 -17.10 -14.47 4.89
CA TRP A 44 -17.31 -14.16 6.29
C TRP A 44 -18.20 -12.92 6.45
N SER A 45 -19.20 -13.03 7.30
CA SER A 45 -19.97 -11.89 7.78
C SER A 45 -20.62 -12.20 9.12
N LYS A 46 -20.85 -11.17 9.94
CA LYS A 46 -21.53 -11.29 11.23
C LYS A 46 -22.67 -10.27 11.31
N LEU A 47 -23.90 -10.77 11.37
CA LEU A 47 -25.07 -9.96 11.67
C LEU A 47 -25.16 -9.75 13.19
N ILE A 48 -25.23 -8.49 13.60
CA ILE A 48 -25.46 -8.09 14.98
C ILE A 48 -26.81 -7.40 15.04
N THR A 49 -27.66 -7.83 15.98
CA THR A 49 -28.99 -7.25 16.21
C THR A 49 -29.08 -6.48 17.53
N ASP A 50 -28.16 -6.74 18.47
CA ASP A 50 -28.01 -5.96 19.69
C ASP A 50 -26.92 -4.89 19.50
N GLN A 51 -27.34 -3.63 19.43
CA GLN A 51 -26.42 -2.49 19.26
C GLN A 51 -25.39 -2.40 20.41
N SER A 52 -25.69 -2.94 21.60
CA SER A 52 -24.78 -2.90 22.74
C SER A 52 -23.48 -3.66 22.49
N GLU A 53 -23.49 -4.68 21.61
CA GLU A 53 -22.30 -5.42 21.20
C GLU A 53 -21.32 -4.59 20.36
N LEU A 54 -21.80 -3.47 19.81
CA LEU A 54 -21.05 -2.53 18.96
C LEU A 54 -20.55 -1.30 19.72
N ALA A 55 -20.60 -1.33 21.06
CA ALA A 55 -20.12 -0.24 21.89
C ALA A 55 -18.69 0.20 21.50
N GLY A 56 -18.48 1.51 21.48
CA GLY A 56 -17.20 2.14 21.09
C GLY A 56 -17.07 2.42 19.60
N LEU A 57 -17.77 1.70 18.71
CA LEU A 57 -17.72 1.99 17.27
C LEU A 57 -18.22 3.40 16.96
N PRO A 58 -17.54 4.13 16.06
CA PRO A 58 -17.99 5.45 15.65
C PRO A 58 -19.24 5.37 14.80
N GLU A 59 -20.02 6.44 14.81
CA GLU A 59 -21.28 6.55 14.07
C GLU A 59 -21.11 6.25 12.57
N SER A 60 -19.98 6.67 11.97
CA SER A 60 -19.70 6.40 10.56
C SER A 60 -19.57 4.90 10.27
N ALA A 61 -18.96 4.12 11.16
CA ALA A 61 -18.85 2.66 11.03
C ALA A 61 -20.19 1.97 11.30
N LEU A 62 -20.97 2.43 12.27
CA LEU A 62 -22.32 1.93 12.54
C LEU A 62 -23.26 2.11 11.34
N GLN A 63 -23.22 3.29 10.70
CA GLN A 63 -24.04 3.55 9.53
C GLN A 63 -23.63 2.68 8.34
N LEU A 64 -22.33 2.48 8.11
CA LEU A 64 -21.84 1.57 7.07
C LEU A 64 -22.28 0.11 7.32
N ALA A 65 -22.17 -0.37 8.55
CA ALA A 65 -22.61 -1.71 8.92
C ALA A 65 -24.14 -1.89 8.73
N ARG A 66 -24.92 -0.86 9.07
CA ARG A 66 -26.38 -0.86 8.85
C ARG A 66 -26.74 -0.84 7.36
N GLN A 67 -26.08 -0.01 6.57
CA GLN A 67 -26.26 0.03 5.11
C GLN A 67 -25.91 -1.33 4.48
N THR A 68 -24.83 -1.95 4.94
CA THR A 68 -24.41 -3.28 4.47
C THR A 68 -25.45 -4.35 4.83
N ALA A 69 -26.03 -4.30 6.03
CA ALA A 69 -27.11 -5.19 6.44
C ALA A 69 -28.35 -5.02 5.55
N GLN A 70 -28.78 -3.77 5.32
CA GLN A 70 -29.91 -3.46 4.43
C GLN A 70 -29.70 -3.97 3.01
N GLN A 71 -28.50 -3.78 2.45
CA GLN A 71 -28.15 -4.28 1.12
C GLN A 71 -28.16 -5.82 1.03
N ARG A 72 -27.94 -6.51 2.16
CA ARG A 72 -27.99 -7.97 2.28
C ARG A 72 -29.35 -8.50 2.75
N GLY A 73 -30.37 -7.65 2.84
CA GLY A 73 -31.74 -8.05 3.19
C GLY A 73 -32.03 -8.13 4.69
N GLU A 74 -31.17 -7.57 5.54
CA GLU A 74 -31.28 -7.59 7.01
C GLU A 74 -31.49 -6.15 7.57
N PRO A 75 -32.67 -5.54 7.42
CA PRO A 75 -32.87 -4.10 7.65
C PRO A 75 -32.76 -3.65 9.11
N GLU A 76 -32.93 -4.57 10.05
CA GLU A 76 -32.96 -4.32 11.51
C GLU A 76 -31.61 -4.56 12.19
N GLY A 77 -30.55 -4.91 11.45
CA GLY A 77 -29.25 -5.24 12.02
C GLY A 77 -28.08 -4.41 11.50
N TRP A 78 -26.90 -4.77 11.98
CA TRP A 78 -25.60 -4.28 11.54
C TRP A 78 -24.78 -5.47 11.03
N MET A 79 -24.31 -5.38 9.79
CA MET A 79 -23.51 -6.44 9.19
C MET A 79 -22.04 -6.03 9.22
N LEU A 80 -21.23 -6.80 9.94
CA LEU A 80 -19.78 -6.70 9.90
C LEU A 80 -19.22 -7.68 8.88
N THR A 81 -18.16 -7.27 8.18
CA THR A 81 -17.50 -8.05 7.14
C THR A 81 -15.98 -7.92 7.23
N LEU A 82 -15.23 -8.57 6.33
CA LEU A 82 -13.76 -8.53 6.32
C LEU A 82 -13.18 -7.50 5.33
N GLU A 83 -14.01 -6.80 4.55
CA GLU A 83 -13.56 -5.63 3.81
C GLU A 83 -12.97 -4.59 4.80
N PHE A 84 -11.84 -3.99 4.42
CA PHE A 84 -11.03 -3.20 5.35
C PHE A 84 -11.79 -2.05 6.03
N PRO A 85 -12.69 -1.31 5.35
CA PRO A 85 -13.54 -0.30 6.00
C PRO A 85 -14.51 -0.83 7.07
N SER A 86 -14.83 -2.13 7.07
CA SER A 86 -15.61 -2.77 8.14
C SER A 86 -14.70 -3.34 9.23
N TYR A 87 -13.61 -4.00 8.84
CA TYR A 87 -12.67 -4.64 9.76
C TYR A 87 -11.91 -3.63 10.64
N LEU A 88 -11.32 -2.59 10.04
CA LEU A 88 -10.43 -1.68 10.76
C LEU A 88 -11.13 -0.92 11.90
N PRO A 89 -12.35 -0.36 11.74
CA PRO A 89 -13.05 0.29 12.85
C PRO A 89 -13.32 -0.64 14.03
N VAL A 90 -13.60 -1.93 13.80
CA VAL A 90 -13.78 -2.90 14.89
C VAL A 90 -12.48 -3.10 15.66
N MET A 91 -11.37 -3.29 14.96
CA MET A 91 -10.06 -3.46 15.59
C MET A 91 -9.57 -2.22 16.35
N THR A 92 -10.06 -1.04 15.97
CA THR A 92 -9.61 0.26 16.49
C THR A 92 -10.51 0.76 17.62
N TYR A 93 -11.82 0.52 17.55
CA TYR A 93 -12.79 1.22 18.39
C TYR A 93 -13.73 0.32 19.20
N ALA A 94 -13.96 -0.93 18.79
CA ALA A 94 -14.95 -1.76 19.48
C ALA A 94 -14.50 -2.07 20.91
N ASP A 95 -15.28 -1.69 21.92
CA ASP A 95 -14.99 -1.94 23.33
C ASP A 95 -15.11 -3.45 23.65
N ASN A 96 -15.95 -4.17 22.91
CA ASN A 96 -16.13 -5.61 23.02
C ASN A 96 -14.87 -6.38 22.53
N ARG A 97 -14.06 -6.84 23.49
CA ARG A 97 -12.82 -7.59 23.21
C ARG A 97 -13.05 -8.91 22.47
N GLU A 98 -14.14 -9.63 22.76
CA GLU A 98 -14.45 -10.88 22.06
C GLU A 98 -14.81 -10.63 20.60
N LEU A 99 -15.51 -9.53 20.31
CA LEU A 99 -15.77 -9.12 18.93
C LEU A 99 -14.47 -8.81 18.18
N ARG A 100 -13.53 -8.09 18.80
CA ARG A 100 -12.20 -7.85 18.21
C ARG A 100 -11.44 -9.15 17.96
N ARG A 101 -11.45 -10.08 18.93
CA ARG A 101 -10.80 -11.40 18.80
C ARG A 101 -11.39 -12.20 17.65
N GLU A 102 -12.72 -12.23 17.52
CA GLU A 102 -13.42 -12.97 16.47
C GLU A 102 -13.09 -12.41 15.07
N LEU A 103 -13.20 -11.09 14.86
CA LEU A 103 -12.86 -10.48 13.58
C LEU A 103 -11.38 -10.61 13.25
N TYR A 104 -10.48 -10.41 14.23
CA TYR A 104 -9.05 -10.63 14.03
C TYR A 104 -8.76 -12.06 13.59
N THR A 105 -9.38 -13.04 14.26
CA THR A 105 -9.20 -14.46 13.93
C THR A 105 -9.68 -14.71 12.51
N ALA A 106 -10.88 -14.27 12.14
CA ALA A 106 -11.42 -14.41 10.79
C ALA A 106 -10.52 -13.75 9.73
N PHE A 107 -10.07 -12.51 9.95
CA PHE A 107 -9.23 -11.77 9.00
C PHE A 107 -7.84 -12.38 8.82
N SER A 108 -7.20 -12.79 9.92
CA SER A 108 -5.83 -13.32 9.92
C SER A 108 -5.73 -14.79 9.50
N THR A 109 -6.86 -15.46 9.28
CA THR A 109 -6.94 -16.87 8.84
C THR A 109 -7.63 -17.03 7.48
N ARG A 110 -7.87 -15.93 6.76
CA ARG A 110 -8.43 -15.99 5.40
C ARG A 110 -7.60 -16.90 4.51
N ALA A 111 -8.30 -17.67 3.68
CA ALA A 111 -7.72 -18.57 2.69
C ALA A 111 -6.69 -19.57 3.27
N SER A 112 -6.97 -20.16 4.43
CA SER A 112 -6.02 -21.01 5.15
C SER A 112 -6.64 -22.29 5.74
N ASP A 113 -5.79 -23.12 6.36
CA ASP A 113 -6.13 -24.29 7.16
C ASP A 113 -6.73 -23.95 8.54
N GLN A 114 -6.88 -22.67 8.88
CA GLN A 114 -7.37 -22.20 10.19
C GLN A 114 -8.61 -21.32 10.07
N GLY A 115 -9.28 -21.10 11.20
CA GLY A 115 -10.38 -20.14 11.30
C GLY A 115 -11.74 -20.65 10.83
N PRO A 116 -12.72 -19.75 10.61
CA PRO A 116 -14.12 -20.11 10.37
C PRO A 116 -14.36 -20.85 9.04
N HIS A 117 -13.43 -20.76 8.09
CA HIS A 117 -13.52 -21.37 6.76
C HIS A 117 -12.33 -22.30 6.46
N ALA A 118 -11.72 -22.86 7.51
CA ALA A 118 -10.55 -23.73 7.42
C ALA A 118 -10.71 -24.79 6.30
N GLY A 119 -9.73 -24.83 5.39
CA GLY A 119 -9.65 -25.84 4.32
C GLY A 119 -10.53 -25.60 3.09
N GLN A 120 -11.39 -24.56 3.05
CA GLN A 120 -12.26 -24.31 1.89
C GLN A 120 -11.52 -23.62 0.73
N TRP A 121 -10.71 -22.62 1.03
CA TRP A 121 -9.93 -21.82 0.07
C TRP A 121 -8.45 -21.77 0.48
N ASP A 122 -7.91 -22.89 0.95
CA ASP A 122 -6.57 -22.93 1.55
C ASP A 122 -5.45 -22.70 0.53
N ASN A 123 -4.67 -21.64 0.75
CA ASN A 123 -3.52 -21.28 -0.06
C ASN A 123 -2.21 -22.02 0.30
N SER A 124 -2.21 -22.93 1.29
CA SER A 124 -1.00 -23.66 1.74
C SER A 124 -0.26 -24.37 0.58
N GLU A 125 -0.96 -25.21 -0.18
CA GLU A 125 -0.34 -25.95 -1.29
C GLU A 125 0.03 -25.04 -2.47
N ILE A 126 -0.74 -23.96 -2.67
CA ILE A 126 -0.48 -22.97 -3.72
C ILE A 126 0.85 -22.26 -3.45
N ILE A 127 1.07 -21.81 -2.20
CA ILE A 127 2.32 -21.17 -1.78
C ILE A 127 3.52 -22.10 -2.00
N GLU A 128 3.43 -23.36 -1.55
CA GLU A 128 4.51 -24.34 -1.72
C GLU A 128 4.85 -24.58 -3.21
N GLN A 129 3.83 -24.69 -4.06
CA GLN A 129 4.02 -24.83 -5.50
C GLN A 129 4.64 -23.58 -6.12
N ILE A 130 4.19 -22.39 -5.73
CA ILE A 130 4.75 -21.12 -6.22
C ILE A 130 6.24 -21.02 -5.88
N LEU A 131 6.63 -21.28 -4.62
CA LEU A 131 8.03 -21.19 -4.19
C LEU A 131 8.92 -22.19 -4.95
N ARG A 132 8.47 -23.45 -5.07
CA ARG A 132 9.17 -24.48 -5.85
C ARG A 132 9.38 -24.05 -7.30
N LEU A 133 8.31 -23.61 -7.96
CA LEU A 133 8.33 -23.24 -9.37
C LEU A 133 9.16 -21.97 -9.62
N ARG A 134 9.13 -21.00 -8.70
CA ARG A 134 9.98 -19.81 -8.74
C ARG A 134 11.45 -20.18 -8.64
N HIS A 135 11.82 -21.04 -7.70
CA HIS A 135 13.20 -21.52 -7.57
C HIS A 135 13.65 -22.25 -8.84
N GLU A 136 12.84 -23.18 -9.36
CA GLU A 136 13.15 -23.89 -10.61
C GLU A 136 13.28 -22.93 -11.80
N GLN A 137 12.41 -21.92 -11.91
CA GLN A 137 12.48 -20.90 -12.94
C GLN A 137 13.80 -20.12 -12.90
N ALA A 138 14.27 -19.77 -11.70
CA ALA A 138 15.52 -19.07 -11.49
C ALA A 138 16.72 -19.94 -11.89
N GLN A 139 16.73 -21.20 -11.47
CA GLN A 139 17.76 -22.18 -11.81
C GLN A 139 17.87 -22.43 -13.32
N LEU A 140 16.74 -22.48 -14.04
CA LEU A 140 16.75 -22.61 -15.51
C LEU A 140 17.46 -21.44 -16.20
N LEU A 141 17.36 -20.23 -15.64
CA LEU A 141 17.99 -19.02 -16.14
C LEU A 141 19.44 -18.84 -15.65
N GLY A 142 19.93 -19.73 -14.77
CA GLY A 142 21.30 -19.68 -14.25
C GLY A 142 21.48 -18.83 -12.99
N PHE A 143 20.40 -18.51 -12.27
CA PHE A 143 20.46 -17.87 -10.95
C PHE A 143 20.42 -18.93 -9.83
N ASP A 144 21.06 -18.64 -8.69
CA ASP A 144 21.10 -19.55 -7.55
C ASP A 144 19.73 -19.66 -6.85
N ASN A 145 18.97 -18.57 -6.83
CA ASN A 145 17.64 -18.52 -6.21
C ASN A 145 16.75 -17.46 -6.88
N TYR A 146 15.48 -17.41 -6.47
CA TYR A 146 14.53 -16.48 -7.08
C TYR A 146 14.77 -15.03 -6.68
N ALA A 147 15.37 -14.76 -5.51
CA ALA A 147 15.73 -13.42 -5.11
C ALA A 147 16.76 -12.80 -6.06
N ASP A 148 17.83 -13.52 -6.39
CA ASP A 148 18.84 -13.04 -7.35
C ASP A 148 18.26 -12.80 -8.74
N ARG A 149 17.38 -13.69 -9.20
CA ARG A 149 16.62 -13.46 -10.45
C ARG A 149 15.78 -12.17 -10.37
N SER A 150 15.13 -11.93 -9.23
CA SER A 150 14.26 -10.77 -8.99
C SER A 150 15.05 -9.46 -8.96
N LEU A 151 16.30 -9.49 -8.48
CA LEU A 151 17.21 -8.34 -8.44
C LEU A 151 17.73 -7.93 -9.82
N ALA A 152 17.76 -8.83 -10.80
CA ALA A 152 18.26 -8.52 -12.15
C ALA A 152 17.51 -7.36 -12.87
N LYS A 153 16.34 -6.94 -12.37
CA LYS A 153 15.56 -5.78 -12.86
C LYS A 153 15.44 -4.63 -11.85
N LYS A 154 16.19 -4.67 -10.75
CA LYS A 154 16.11 -3.71 -9.64
C LYS A 154 17.36 -2.83 -9.56
N MET A 155 17.31 -1.79 -8.74
CA MET A 155 18.45 -0.94 -8.38
C MET A 155 19.40 -1.67 -7.45
N ALA A 156 18.87 -2.43 -6.49
CA ALA A 156 19.67 -3.25 -5.60
C ALA A 156 20.49 -4.28 -6.40
N GLU A 157 21.80 -4.27 -6.18
CA GLU A 157 22.79 -4.99 -6.98
C GLU A 157 22.98 -6.44 -6.52
N SER A 158 22.69 -6.74 -5.24
CA SER A 158 22.91 -8.06 -4.66
C SER A 158 21.95 -8.38 -3.51
N SER A 159 21.78 -9.68 -3.26
CA SER A 159 21.01 -10.18 -2.12
C SER A 159 21.60 -9.74 -0.78
N GLU A 160 22.92 -9.62 -0.70
CA GLU A 160 23.65 -9.13 0.47
C GLU A 160 23.31 -7.67 0.75
N GLN A 161 23.30 -6.81 -0.27
CA GLN A 161 22.96 -5.39 -0.13
C GLN A 161 21.54 -5.20 0.41
N VAL A 162 20.57 -5.97 -0.07
CA VAL A 162 19.18 -5.93 0.44
C VAL A 162 19.11 -6.35 1.90
N MET A 163 19.81 -7.43 2.27
CA MET A 163 19.82 -7.90 3.65
C MET A 163 20.52 -6.92 4.59
N GLU A 164 21.64 -6.31 4.17
CA GLU A 164 22.32 -5.26 4.93
C GLU A 164 21.41 -4.05 5.15
N PHE A 165 20.73 -3.58 4.10
CA PHE A 165 19.77 -2.49 4.19
C PHE A 165 18.64 -2.76 5.20
N LEU A 166 17.98 -3.93 5.09
CA LEU A 166 16.87 -4.29 5.98
C LEU A 166 17.34 -4.49 7.44
N ASN A 167 18.54 -5.04 7.63
CA ASN A 167 19.10 -5.26 8.95
C ASN A 167 19.56 -3.94 9.60
N ASP A 168 20.12 -2.99 8.84
CA ASP A 168 20.48 -1.65 9.35
C ASP A 168 19.24 -0.89 9.82
N LEU A 169 18.17 -0.86 9.00
CA LEU A 169 16.89 -0.28 9.40
C LEU A 169 16.32 -0.96 10.65
N THR A 170 16.40 -2.29 10.72
CA THR A 170 15.96 -3.05 11.91
C THR A 170 16.74 -2.59 13.16
N ALA A 171 18.06 -2.51 13.07
CA ALA A 171 18.92 -2.12 14.18
C ALA A 171 18.61 -0.70 14.70
N ARG A 172 18.27 0.23 13.79
CA ARG A 172 17.92 1.61 14.15
C ARG A 172 16.52 1.76 14.74
N SER A 173 15.55 0.96 14.28
CA SER A 173 14.14 1.12 14.65
C SER A 173 13.67 0.25 15.81
N HIS A 174 14.33 -0.89 16.07
CA HIS A 174 13.82 -1.90 17.01
C HIS A 174 13.65 -1.36 18.44
N ARG A 175 14.65 -0.63 18.96
CA ARG A 175 14.61 -0.09 20.32
C ARG A 175 13.42 0.87 20.54
N GLN A 176 13.11 1.69 19.54
CA GLN A 176 11.96 2.58 19.60
C GLN A 176 10.66 1.78 19.61
N ALA A 177 10.53 0.76 18.75
CA ALA A 177 9.36 -0.11 18.72
C ALA A 177 9.12 -0.83 20.06
N GLU A 178 10.17 -1.29 20.74
CA GLU A 178 10.08 -1.90 22.08
C GLU A 178 9.59 -0.89 23.13
N THR A 179 10.11 0.34 23.06
CA THR A 179 9.72 1.42 23.97
C THR A 179 8.24 1.79 23.78
N GLU A 180 7.80 1.92 22.53
CA GLU A 180 6.41 2.21 22.16
C GLU A 180 5.44 1.10 22.61
N LEU A 181 5.82 -0.18 22.46
CA LEU A 181 5.02 -1.30 22.93
C LEU A 181 4.97 -1.38 24.46
N ALA A 182 6.08 -1.10 25.14
CA ALA A 182 6.13 -1.06 26.60
C ALA A 182 5.21 0.05 27.15
N GLU A 183 5.25 1.22 26.53
CA GLU A 183 4.36 2.34 26.85
C GLU A 183 2.88 1.97 26.65
N LEU A 184 2.56 1.31 25.54
CA LEU A 184 1.21 0.82 25.27
C LEU A 184 0.72 -0.16 26.34
N ARG A 185 1.58 -1.10 26.76
CA ARG A 185 1.27 -2.06 27.83
C ARG A 185 1.04 -1.38 29.17
N SER A 186 1.91 -0.44 29.55
CA SER A 186 1.76 0.35 30.78
C SER A 186 0.45 1.13 30.77
N PHE A 187 0.15 1.83 29.68
CA PHE A 187 -1.10 2.57 29.52
C PHE A 187 -2.33 1.67 29.66
N ALA A 188 -2.34 0.51 28.99
CA ALA A 188 -3.47 -0.42 29.06
C ALA A 188 -3.65 -1.02 30.46
N ALA A 189 -2.55 -1.33 31.16
CA ALA A 189 -2.59 -1.84 32.53
C ALA A 189 -3.11 -0.78 33.52
N GLU A 190 -2.60 0.46 33.44
CA GLU A 190 -2.93 1.55 34.36
C GLU A 190 -4.38 2.04 34.19
N HIS A 191 -4.84 2.22 32.94
CA HIS A 191 -6.13 2.84 32.67
C HIS A 191 -7.28 1.82 32.47
N TYR A 192 -6.97 0.59 32.05
CA TYR A 192 -7.99 -0.41 31.68
C TYR A 192 -7.83 -1.76 32.38
N ARG A 193 -6.82 -1.90 33.27
CA ARG A 193 -6.51 -3.16 33.98
C ARG A 193 -6.22 -4.33 33.02
N ALA A 194 -5.81 -4.03 31.79
CA ALA A 194 -5.42 -5.01 30.79
C ALA A 194 -3.91 -5.27 30.91
N THR A 195 -3.55 -6.28 31.69
CA THR A 195 -2.14 -6.61 31.98
C THR A 195 -1.47 -7.43 30.88
N GLU A 196 -2.25 -8.06 30.01
CA GLU A 196 -1.79 -8.83 28.86
C GLU A 196 -2.49 -8.31 27.60
N LEU A 197 -1.70 -7.99 26.58
CA LEU A 197 -2.20 -7.51 25.29
C LEU A 197 -1.97 -8.56 24.23
N GLU A 198 -3.05 -8.97 23.59
CA GLU A 198 -3.04 -9.84 22.42
C GLU A 198 -2.98 -9.01 21.14
N ALA A 199 -2.72 -9.66 20.00
CA ALA A 199 -2.64 -8.97 18.70
C ALA A 199 -3.91 -8.18 18.34
N TRP A 200 -5.09 -8.63 18.77
CA TRP A 200 -6.37 -7.95 18.58
C TRP A 200 -6.64 -6.80 19.58
N ASP A 201 -5.76 -6.60 20.55
CA ASP A 201 -5.84 -5.50 21.51
C ASP A 201 -4.94 -4.32 21.12
N ILE A 202 -3.91 -4.55 20.29
CA ILE A 202 -2.91 -3.54 19.93
C ILE A 202 -3.54 -2.31 19.27
N GLY A 203 -4.35 -2.49 18.23
CA GLY A 203 -5.00 -1.36 17.52
C GLY A 203 -5.91 -0.55 18.46
N TYR A 204 -6.74 -1.24 19.25
CA TYR A 204 -7.67 -0.63 20.19
C TYR A 204 -6.97 0.22 21.25
N PHE A 205 -5.98 -0.33 21.95
CA PHE A 205 -5.27 0.44 22.98
C PHE A 205 -4.36 1.51 22.38
N SER A 206 -3.82 1.30 21.18
CA SER A 206 -3.02 2.31 20.50
C SER A 206 -3.86 3.53 20.17
N GLU A 207 -5.11 3.32 19.75
CA GLU A 207 -6.04 4.42 19.55
C GLU A 207 -6.37 5.13 20.85
N LYS A 208 -6.71 4.42 21.93
CA LYS A 208 -6.98 5.04 23.24
C LYS A 208 -5.76 5.84 23.74
N LEU A 209 -4.54 5.34 23.55
CA LEU A 209 -3.30 6.03 23.90
C LEU A 209 -3.09 7.29 23.05
N ARG A 210 -3.31 7.18 21.73
CA ARG A 210 -3.24 8.31 20.79
C ARG A 210 -4.19 9.42 21.20
N GLN A 211 -5.43 9.06 21.51
CA GLN A 211 -6.47 10.00 21.96
C GLN A 211 -6.07 10.69 23.26
N GLN A 212 -5.59 9.94 24.27
CA GLN A 212 -5.16 10.52 25.54
C GLN A 212 -3.97 11.48 25.36
N ARG A 213 -2.99 11.11 24.52
CA ARG A 213 -1.74 11.88 24.36
C ARG A 213 -1.92 13.15 23.56
N TYR A 214 -2.66 13.08 22.45
CA TYR A 214 -2.72 14.16 21.47
C TYR A 214 -4.07 14.85 21.40
N ASP A 215 -5.08 14.34 22.11
CA ASP A 215 -6.43 14.90 22.13
C ASP A 215 -7.01 15.04 20.71
N ILE A 216 -6.80 14.01 19.88
CA ILE A 216 -7.24 13.95 18.49
C ILE A 216 -7.72 12.54 18.15
N THR A 217 -8.83 12.45 17.42
CA THR A 217 -9.35 11.21 16.84
C THR A 217 -9.42 11.31 15.31
N GLN A 218 -9.36 10.16 14.61
CA GLN A 218 -9.61 10.16 13.17
C GLN A 218 -11.04 10.59 12.82
N GLU A 219 -12.02 10.35 13.69
CA GLU A 219 -13.41 10.75 13.45
C GLU A 219 -13.62 12.27 13.57
N GLU A 220 -12.82 12.97 14.38
CA GLU A 220 -12.83 14.45 14.42
C GLU A 220 -12.24 15.07 13.14
N LEU A 221 -11.32 14.36 12.49
CA LEU A 221 -10.68 14.80 11.24
C LEU A 221 -11.54 14.49 10.00
N LYS A 222 -12.28 13.38 10.02
CA LYS A 222 -13.05 12.87 8.88
C LYS A 222 -14.00 13.90 8.23
N PRO A 223 -14.71 14.77 8.97
CA PRO A 223 -15.52 15.84 8.37
C PRO A 223 -14.74 16.86 7.53
N TYR A 224 -13.42 16.97 7.69
CA TYR A 224 -12.56 17.87 6.92
C TYR A 224 -12.05 17.27 5.62
N PHE A 225 -12.28 15.98 5.36
CA PHE A 225 -11.82 15.30 4.16
C PHE A 225 -12.96 14.68 3.34
N PRO A 226 -13.99 15.46 2.94
CA PRO A 226 -14.97 14.98 1.98
C PRO A 226 -14.30 14.78 0.60
N GLU A 227 -14.69 13.73 -0.15
CA GLU A 227 -14.19 13.46 -1.51
C GLU A 227 -14.27 14.71 -2.40
N THR A 228 -15.36 15.47 -2.25
CA THR A 228 -15.64 16.70 -3.01
C THR A 228 -14.66 17.85 -2.74
N ARG A 229 -13.82 17.74 -1.70
CA ARG A 229 -12.70 18.66 -1.42
C ARG A 229 -11.35 18.01 -1.70
N VAL A 230 -11.17 16.76 -1.29
CA VAL A 230 -9.89 16.04 -1.42
C VAL A 230 -9.48 15.91 -2.88
N LEU A 231 -10.38 15.48 -3.78
CA LEU A 231 -10.04 15.28 -5.19
C LEU A 231 -9.63 16.58 -5.90
N PRO A 232 -10.46 17.65 -5.86
CA PRO A 232 -10.08 18.92 -6.49
C PRO A 232 -8.84 19.54 -5.84
N GLY A 233 -8.65 19.36 -4.53
CA GLY A 233 -7.46 19.79 -3.82
C GLY A 233 -6.19 19.09 -4.28
N MET A 234 -6.24 17.76 -4.47
CA MET A 234 -5.13 16.98 -5.04
C MET A 234 -4.78 17.47 -6.44
N PHE A 235 -5.78 17.75 -7.27
CA PHE A 235 -5.58 18.33 -8.60
C PHE A 235 -4.93 19.73 -8.53
N ALA A 236 -5.34 20.55 -7.56
CA ALA A 236 -4.72 21.85 -7.32
C ALA A 236 -3.25 21.74 -6.87
N VAL A 237 -2.92 20.75 -6.04
CA VAL A 237 -1.53 20.46 -5.63
C VAL A 237 -0.67 20.14 -6.86
N VAL A 238 -1.09 19.20 -7.71
CA VAL A 238 -0.29 18.84 -8.90
C VAL A 238 -0.27 19.91 -9.97
N LYS A 239 -1.33 20.74 -10.06
CA LYS A 239 -1.30 21.95 -10.89
C LYS A 239 -0.19 22.91 -10.45
N ARG A 240 -0.02 23.10 -9.14
CA ARG A 240 1.04 23.95 -8.60
C ARG A 240 2.43 23.36 -8.77
N LEU A 241 2.57 22.04 -8.66
CA LEU A 241 3.86 21.35 -8.82
C LEU A 241 4.32 21.27 -10.27
N TYR A 242 3.41 20.93 -11.19
CA TYR A 242 3.76 20.50 -12.54
C TYR A 242 3.07 21.30 -13.66
N GLY A 243 2.19 22.25 -13.33
CA GLY A 243 1.48 23.07 -14.32
C GLY A 243 0.49 22.28 -15.18
N ILE A 244 -0.01 21.15 -14.69
CA ILE A 244 -1.01 20.32 -15.36
C ILE A 244 -2.43 20.66 -14.90
N GLU A 245 -3.40 20.50 -15.79
CA GLU A 245 -4.82 20.67 -15.51
C GLU A 245 -5.54 19.34 -15.64
N ILE A 246 -6.46 19.07 -14.71
CA ILE A 246 -7.20 17.82 -14.64
C ILE A 246 -8.69 18.13 -14.66
N SER A 247 -9.42 17.48 -15.56
CA SER A 247 -10.86 17.66 -15.72
C SER A 247 -11.56 16.32 -15.89
N GLU A 248 -12.79 16.22 -15.39
CA GLU A 248 -13.59 15.01 -15.54
C GLU A 248 -14.24 14.96 -16.92
N VAL A 249 -14.18 13.80 -17.57
CA VAL A 249 -14.79 13.55 -18.87
C VAL A 249 -16.00 12.63 -18.68
N LYS A 250 -17.15 13.05 -19.21
CA LYS A 250 -18.41 12.31 -19.11
C LYS A 250 -18.68 11.51 -20.39
N GLY A 251 -19.55 10.51 -20.31
CA GLY A 251 -19.96 9.71 -21.47
C GLY A 251 -18.97 8.62 -21.88
N VAL A 252 -17.99 8.31 -21.03
CA VAL A 252 -17.05 7.19 -21.22
C VAL A 252 -17.66 5.91 -20.64
N ASP A 253 -17.43 4.78 -21.32
CA ASP A 253 -17.86 3.46 -20.86
C ASP A 253 -17.13 3.06 -19.56
N ARG A 254 -17.89 2.47 -18.64
CA ARG A 254 -17.44 2.14 -17.28
C ARG A 254 -18.00 0.80 -16.82
N TRP A 255 -17.26 0.07 -15.99
CA TRP A 255 -17.70 -1.21 -15.41
C TRP A 255 -18.57 -1.05 -14.16
N HIS A 256 -18.57 0.13 -13.53
CA HIS A 256 -19.35 0.43 -12.33
C HIS A 256 -19.80 1.90 -12.33
N PRO A 257 -21.01 2.24 -11.84
CA PRO A 257 -21.53 3.61 -11.85
C PRO A 257 -20.67 4.62 -11.08
N ASP A 258 -19.97 4.16 -10.04
CA ASP A 258 -19.09 4.99 -9.20
C ASP A 258 -17.73 5.30 -9.83
N VAL A 259 -17.37 4.61 -10.94
CA VAL A 259 -16.11 4.87 -11.63
C VAL A 259 -16.18 6.25 -12.29
N ARG A 260 -15.13 7.05 -12.18
CA ARG A 260 -15.02 8.36 -12.83
C ARG A 260 -13.88 8.33 -13.84
N PHE A 261 -13.92 9.17 -14.85
CA PHE A 261 -12.88 9.23 -15.88
C PHE A 261 -12.40 10.67 -16.04
N PHE A 262 -11.09 10.86 -16.11
CA PHE A 262 -10.44 12.17 -16.13
C PHE A 262 -9.41 12.26 -17.24
N GLU A 263 -9.16 13.47 -17.73
CA GLU A 263 -8.04 13.79 -18.60
C GLU A 263 -7.05 14.73 -17.90
N ILE A 264 -5.78 14.63 -18.27
CA ILE A 264 -4.70 15.50 -17.83
C ILE A 264 -4.20 16.28 -19.05
N ARG A 265 -4.20 17.61 -18.95
CA ARG A 265 -3.66 18.50 -19.99
C ARG A 265 -2.48 19.32 -19.46
N SER A 266 -1.54 19.64 -20.34
CA SER A 266 -0.46 20.59 -20.03
C SER A 266 -1.01 22.02 -19.96
N HIS A 267 -0.20 22.96 -19.45
CA HIS A 267 -0.52 24.40 -19.49
C HIS A 267 -0.78 24.96 -20.90
N GLN A 268 -0.35 24.25 -21.95
CA GLN A 268 -0.57 24.62 -23.36
C GLN A 268 -1.82 23.95 -23.95
N GLY A 269 -2.57 23.17 -23.16
CA GLY A 269 -3.77 22.46 -23.59
C GLY A 269 -3.51 21.08 -24.23
N GLU A 270 -2.25 20.66 -24.33
CA GLU A 270 -1.85 19.34 -24.85
C GLU A 270 -2.40 18.23 -23.94
N LEU A 271 -3.07 17.23 -24.51
CA LEU A 271 -3.52 16.05 -23.77
C LEU A 271 -2.30 15.17 -23.43
N ARG A 272 -2.04 14.96 -22.14
CA ARG A 272 -0.88 14.20 -21.65
C ARG A 272 -1.23 12.76 -21.28
N GLY A 273 -2.40 12.55 -20.69
CA GLY A 273 -2.85 11.23 -20.24
C GLY A 273 -4.28 11.27 -19.74
N GLN A 274 -4.86 10.10 -19.50
CA GLN A 274 -6.22 9.96 -18.98
C GLN A 274 -6.28 8.86 -17.92
N PHE A 275 -7.28 8.87 -17.04
CA PHE A 275 -7.39 7.82 -16.05
C PHE A 275 -8.81 7.56 -15.58
N TYR A 276 -9.08 6.30 -15.26
CA TYR A 276 -10.23 5.87 -14.50
C TYR A 276 -9.92 5.93 -13.01
N LEU A 277 -10.90 6.34 -12.22
CA LEU A 277 -10.81 6.39 -10.76
C LEU A 277 -11.96 5.58 -10.14
N ASP A 278 -11.61 4.55 -9.35
CA ASP A 278 -12.53 3.62 -8.69
C ASP A 278 -12.24 3.53 -7.18
N LEU A 279 -12.89 4.40 -6.38
CA LEU A 279 -12.48 4.65 -4.99
C LEU A 279 -13.03 3.66 -3.95
N TYR A 280 -14.23 3.12 -4.16
CA TYR A 280 -14.99 2.55 -3.05
C TYR A 280 -14.82 1.04 -2.90
N ALA A 281 -14.79 0.60 -1.64
CA ALA A 281 -14.87 -0.82 -1.29
C ALA A 281 -16.26 -1.37 -1.63
N ARG A 282 -16.29 -2.58 -2.20
CA ARG A 282 -17.53 -3.30 -2.49
C ARG A 282 -17.27 -4.81 -2.61
N PRO A 283 -18.29 -5.66 -2.41
CA PRO A 283 -18.14 -7.10 -2.61
C PRO A 283 -17.57 -7.44 -3.99
N LYS A 284 -16.74 -8.48 -4.04
CA LYS A 284 -16.05 -8.97 -5.26
C LYS A 284 -15.06 -8.00 -5.92
N LYS A 285 -14.77 -6.84 -5.32
CA LYS A 285 -13.62 -6.02 -5.69
C LYS A 285 -12.41 -6.47 -4.87
N ARG A 286 -11.26 -6.63 -5.52
CA ARG A 286 -9.98 -6.89 -4.85
C ARG A 286 -9.71 -5.80 -3.79
N GLY A 287 -9.24 -6.20 -2.62
CA GLY A 287 -8.89 -5.28 -1.52
C GLY A 287 -7.57 -4.50 -1.76
N GLY A 288 -7.29 -3.52 -0.91
CA GLY A 288 -6.09 -2.67 -1.01
C GLY A 288 -6.29 -1.43 -1.88
N ALA A 289 -5.20 -0.84 -2.34
CA ALA A 289 -5.18 0.22 -3.35
C ALA A 289 -4.08 -0.10 -4.36
N TRP A 290 -4.27 0.31 -5.60
CA TRP A 290 -3.29 0.11 -6.66
C TRP A 290 -3.57 1.02 -7.86
N MET A 291 -2.51 1.24 -8.62
CA MET A 291 -2.55 1.80 -9.97
C MET A 291 -2.20 0.70 -10.98
N ASP A 292 -2.82 0.73 -12.15
CA ASP A 292 -2.49 -0.16 -13.26
C ASP A 292 -2.52 0.59 -14.62
N GLY A 293 -1.72 0.12 -15.57
CA GLY A 293 -1.70 0.64 -16.94
C GLY A 293 -2.87 0.09 -17.75
N CYS A 294 -3.72 0.96 -18.29
CA CYS A 294 -4.75 0.58 -19.26
C CYS A 294 -4.19 0.64 -20.68
N ILE A 295 -3.53 1.76 -21.01
CA ILE A 295 -2.86 2.01 -22.28
C ILE A 295 -1.51 2.63 -21.97
N ASP A 296 -0.44 2.07 -22.54
CA ASP A 296 0.90 2.63 -22.46
C ASP A 296 1.07 3.78 -23.45
N ARG A 297 1.93 4.76 -23.14
CA ARG A 297 2.27 5.79 -24.12
C ARG A 297 3.03 5.15 -25.29
N MET A 298 2.62 5.50 -26.51
CA MET A 298 3.37 5.18 -27.74
C MET A 298 3.35 6.39 -28.65
N PHE A 299 4.51 6.78 -29.19
CA PHE A 299 4.56 7.82 -30.20
C PHE A 299 5.52 7.41 -31.33
N SER A 300 5.07 7.59 -32.57
CA SER A 300 5.83 7.37 -33.81
C SER A 300 5.16 8.16 -34.94
N ASP A 301 5.77 8.20 -36.12
CA ASP A 301 5.21 8.93 -37.27
C ASP A 301 3.77 8.51 -37.63
N ASP A 302 3.40 7.25 -37.35
CA ASP A 302 2.08 6.68 -37.67
C ASP A 302 1.16 6.46 -36.46
N CYS A 303 1.61 6.77 -35.24
CA CYS A 303 0.88 6.47 -34.01
C CYS A 303 1.15 7.52 -32.93
N ASP A 304 0.08 8.13 -32.40
CA ASP A 304 0.11 8.97 -31.21
C ASP A 304 -0.90 8.40 -30.20
N GLN A 305 -0.42 7.53 -29.32
CA GLN A 305 -1.20 6.82 -28.32
C GLN A 305 -1.01 7.48 -26.95
N ILE A 306 -2.09 8.10 -26.47
CA ILE A 306 -2.15 8.73 -25.16
C ILE A 306 -2.25 7.65 -24.06
N PRO A 307 -1.42 7.72 -23.00
CA PRO A 307 -1.48 6.76 -21.92
C PRO A 307 -2.77 6.88 -21.11
N VAL A 308 -3.30 5.74 -20.69
CA VAL A 308 -4.47 5.63 -19.82
C VAL A 308 -4.14 4.78 -18.61
N ALA A 309 -4.59 5.19 -17.42
CA ALA A 309 -4.38 4.47 -16.16
C ALA A 309 -5.70 4.06 -15.49
N TYR A 310 -5.64 3.01 -14.69
CA TYR A 310 -6.62 2.67 -13.67
C TYR A 310 -6.08 3.08 -12.30
N LEU A 311 -6.80 3.89 -11.55
CA LEU A 311 -6.51 4.16 -10.13
C LEU A 311 -7.64 3.57 -9.29
N THR A 312 -7.28 2.62 -8.43
CA THR A 312 -8.25 1.87 -7.64
C THR A 312 -7.92 1.95 -6.16
N CYS A 313 -8.92 2.26 -5.34
CA CYS A 313 -8.84 2.25 -3.88
C CYS A 313 -9.97 1.41 -3.28
N ASN A 314 -9.99 1.25 -1.96
CA ASN A 314 -11.07 0.56 -1.23
C ASN A 314 -11.51 1.38 -0.02
N PHE A 315 -11.87 2.64 -0.26
CA PHE A 315 -12.31 3.58 0.78
C PHE A 315 -13.75 3.31 1.21
N SER A 316 -14.09 3.87 2.37
CA SER A 316 -15.46 3.88 2.87
C SER A 316 -16.41 4.51 1.82
N PRO A 317 -17.48 3.80 1.38
CA PRO A 317 -18.41 4.34 0.42
C PRO A 317 -19.26 5.48 1.01
N PRO A 318 -19.92 6.30 0.16
CA PRO A 318 -20.92 7.27 0.61
C PRO A 318 -22.04 6.60 1.42
N VAL A 319 -22.42 7.22 2.54
CA VAL A 319 -23.48 6.71 3.43
C VAL A 319 -24.60 7.73 3.57
N GLY A 320 -25.86 7.27 3.51
CA GLY A 320 -27.03 8.11 3.78
C GLY A 320 -27.21 9.32 2.84
N GLY A 321 -26.73 9.22 1.59
CA GLY A 321 -26.82 10.31 0.60
C GLY A 321 -25.84 11.47 0.83
N LYS A 322 -24.93 11.34 1.79
CA LYS A 322 -23.82 12.29 2.00
C LYS A 322 -22.62 11.89 1.14
N PRO A 323 -21.74 12.84 0.75
CA PRO A 323 -20.45 12.51 0.13
C PRO A 323 -19.63 11.54 0.98
N ALA A 324 -18.78 10.74 0.35
CA ALA A 324 -17.78 9.96 1.08
C ALA A 324 -16.86 10.89 1.87
N LEU A 325 -16.57 10.50 3.10
CA LEU A 325 -15.62 11.17 3.98
C LEU A 325 -14.43 10.24 4.19
N PHE A 326 -13.23 10.77 3.97
CA PHE A 326 -12.00 10.00 4.08
C PHE A 326 -11.34 10.17 5.44
N THR A 327 -10.71 9.12 5.93
CA THR A 327 -9.67 9.26 6.94
C THR A 327 -8.45 9.93 6.33
N HIS A 328 -7.56 10.48 7.16
CA HIS A 328 -6.31 11.05 6.65
C HIS A 328 -5.42 10.00 5.97
N ASP A 329 -5.44 8.75 6.44
CA ASP A 329 -4.74 7.61 5.80
C ASP A 329 -5.31 7.28 4.41
N GLU A 330 -6.64 7.35 4.23
CA GLU A 330 -7.28 7.21 2.91
C GLU A 330 -6.87 8.36 1.97
N VAL A 331 -6.70 9.59 2.49
CA VAL A 331 -6.18 10.72 1.71
C VAL A 331 -4.73 10.49 1.28
N GLN A 332 -3.86 10.00 2.17
CA GLN A 332 -2.49 9.61 1.81
C GLN A 332 -2.49 8.51 0.75
N THR A 333 -3.33 7.47 0.91
CA THR A 333 -3.46 6.38 -0.06
C THR A 333 -3.88 6.90 -1.43
N LEU A 334 -4.79 7.87 -1.51
CA LEU A 334 -5.19 8.47 -2.78
C LEU A 334 -4.02 9.20 -3.45
N PHE A 335 -3.23 9.94 -2.68
CA PHE A 335 -2.03 10.62 -3.19
C PHE A 335 -0.95 9.63 -3.63
N HIS A 336 -0.80 8.51 -2.91
CA HIS A 336 0.09 7.41 -3.24
C HIS A 336 -0.24 6.85 -4.63
N GLU A 337 -1.48 6.41 -4.84
CA GLU A 337 -1.90 5.86 -6.15
C GLU A 337 -1.82 6.91 -7.25
N PHE A 338 -2.09 8.17 -6.92
CA PHE A 338 -1.96 9.26 -7.88
C PHE A 338 -0.51 9.53 -8.27
N GLY A 339 0.46 9.32 -7.38
CA GLY A 339 1.88 9.37 -7.72
C GLY A 339 2.30 8.33 -8.76
N HIS A 340 1.84 7.08 -8.63
CA HIS A 340 2.00 6.06 -9.69
C HIS A 340 1.30 6.49 -10.99
N GLY A 341 0.06 7.00 -10.88
CA GLY A 341 -0.71 7.53 -12.00
C GLY A 341 0.07 8.62 -12.76
N LEU A 342 0.65 9.59 -12.05
CA LEU A 342 1.45 10.66 -12.65
C LEU A 342 2.70 10.10 -13.34
N HIS A 343 3.38 9.12 -12.75
CA HIS A 343 4.56 8.51 -13.35
C HIS A 343 4.24 7.82 -14.68
N HIS A 344 3.10 7.15 -14.77
CA HIS A 344 2.63 6.56 -16.02
C HIS A 344 2.16 7.60 -17.04
N LEU A 345 1.31 8.53 -16.60
CA LEU A 345 0.57 9.43 -17.49
C LEU A 345 1.38 10.63 -17.98
N LEU A 346 2.42 11.02 -17.25
CA LEU A 346 3.26 12.16 -17.62
C LEU A 346 4.51 11.76 -18.39
N THR A 347 4.78 10.48 -18.60
CA THR A 347 5.93 10.01 -19.39
C THR A 347 6.05 10.73 -20.74
N ARG A 348 7.29 11.06 -21.13
CA ARG A 348 7.65 11.57 -22.46
C ARG A 348 8.40 10.51 -23.28
N VAL A 349 8.50 9.28 -22.78
CA VAL A 349 9.10 8.16 -23.49
C VAL A 349 8.11 7.60 -24.51
N ASP A 350 8.54 7.52 -25.76
CA ASP A 350 7.71 7.15 -26.92
C ASP A 350 7.56 5.63 -27.11
N TYR A 351 8.38 4.82 -26.42
CA TYR A 351 8.42 3.36 -26.59
C TYR A 351 7.73 2.64 -25.41
N PRO A 352 6.62 1.89 -25.65
CA PRO A 352 5.82 1.28 -24.58
C PRO A 352 6.61 0.43 -23.58
N GLY A 353 7.61 -0.32 -24.06
CA GLY A 353 8.40 -1.22 -23.21
C GLY A 353 9.23 -0.51 -22.11
N VAL A 354 9.38 0.81 -22.19
CA VAL A 354 10.09 1.64 -21.21
C VAL A 354 9.35 2.95 -20.89
N ALA A 355 8.09 3.07 -21.32
CA ALA A 355 7.28 4.27 -21.08
C ALA A 355 6.47 4.16 -19.78
N GLY A 356 6.28 5.29 -19.12
CA GLY A 356 5.52 5.33 -17.87
C GLY A 356 6.28 4.58 -16.78
N ILE A 357 5.60 3.67 -16.10
CA ILE A 357 6.23 2.82 -15.09
C ILE A 357 6.94 1.59 -15.69
N ASN A 358 6.80 1.33 -16.99
CA ASN A 358 7.45 0.19 -17.64
C ASN A 358 8.97 0.37 -17.68
N GLY A 359 9.69 -0.70 -17.37
CA GLY A 359 11.16 -0.72 -17.38
C GLY A 359 11.82 0.01 -16.21
N VAL A 360 11.06 0.75 -15.40
CA VAL A 360 11.53 1.33 -14.13
C VAL A 360 11.90 0.20 -13.18
N ALA A 361 13.01 0.36 -12.47
CA ALA A 361 13.43 -0.59 -11.45
C ALA A 361 12.35 -0.72 -10.36
N TRP A 362 12.00 -1.95 -9.98
CA TRP A 362 10.84 -2.20 -9.11
C TRP A 362 10.99 -1.60 -7.69
N ASP A 363 12.23 -1.45 -7.22
CA ASP A 363 12.61 -0.77 -5.98
C ASP A 363 12.73 0.75 -6.10
N ALA A 364 12.48 1.31 -7.28
CA ALA A 364 12.31 2.73 -7.54
C ALA A 364 10.86 3.12 -7.89
N VAL A 365 10.00 2.16 -8.27
CA VAL A 365 8.65 2.45 -8.79
C VAL A 365 7.75 3.13 -7.74
N GLU A 366 8.04 2.87 -6.46
CA GLU A 366 7.36 3.44 -5.29
C GLU A 366 7.83 4.85 -4.93
N LEU A 367 8.88 5.38 -5.61
CA LEU A 367 9.37 6.73 -5.33
C LEU A 367 8.28 7.78 -5.58
N PRO A 368 7.64 7.87 -6.77
CA PRO A 368 6.65 8.91 -7.02
C PRO A 368 5.37 8.76 -6.19
N SER A 369 4.96 7.54 -5.86
CA SER A 369 3.78 7.27 -5.03
C SER A 369 3.99 7.78 -3.61
N GLN A 370 5.00 7.27 -2.91
CA GLN A 370 5.33 7.69 -1.54
C GLN A 370 5.72 9.17 -1.45
N PHE A 371 6.37 9.69 -2.48
CA PHE A 371 6.71 11.11 -2.55
C PHE A 371 5.45 11.99 -2.42
N MET A 372 4.40 11.72 -3.20
CA MET A 372 3.18 12.52 -3.21
C MET A 372 2.48 12.56 -1.83
N GLU A 373 2.62 11.53 -1.00
CA GLU A 373 2.00 11.48 0.33
C GLU A 373 2.45 12.62 1.26
N ASN A 374 3.66 13.16 1.07
CA ASN A 374 4.19 14.22 1.92
C ASN A 374 3.34 15.50 1.89
N TRP A 375 2.66 15.78 0.78
CA TRP A 375 1.79 16.96 0.63
C TRP A 375 0.54 16.86 1.50
N CYS A 376 0.17 15.66 1.97
CA CYS A 376 -0.93 15.47 2.90
C CYS A 376 -0.63 15.99 4.32
N TRP A 377 0.63 16.35 4.61
CA TRP A 377 1.09 16.82 5.91
C TRP A 377 1.46 18.30 5.95
N GLU A 378 1.59 18.93 4.78
CA GLU A 378 2.13 20.28 4.66
C GLU A 378 1.03 21.33 4.59
N ARG A 379 1.05 22.29 5.52
CA ARG A 379 -0.06 23.23 5.73
C ARG A 379 -0.58 23.90 4.44
N PRO A 380 0.27 24.46 3.55
CA PRO A 380 -0.22 25.11 2.33
C PRO A 380 -0.87 24.14 1.33
N ALA A 381 -0.55 22.85 1.37
CA ALA A 381 -1.19 21.82 0.55
C ALA A 381 -2.43 21.25 1.26
N LEU A 382 -2.37 21.05 2.58
CA LEU A 382 -3.48 20.60 3.41
C LEU A 382 -4.68 21.55 3.32
N ASP A 383 -4.44 22.87 3.30
CA ASP A 383 -5.49 23.89 3.13
C ASP A 383 -6.17 23.83 1.73
N LEU A 384 -5.58 23.15 0.73
CA LEU A 384 -6.20 22.91 -0.58
C LEU A 384 -7.06 21.63 -0.59
N ILE A 385 -6.64 20.61 0.15
CA ILE A 385 -7.24 19.26 0.11
C ILE A 385 -8.27 19.01 1.23
N SER A 386 -8.37 19.92 2.19
CA SER A 386 -9.27 19.81 3.34
C SER A 386 -10.23 20.99 3.46
N GLY A 387 -11.37 20.74 4.10
CA GLY A 387 -12.37 21.73 4.47
C GLY A 387 -13.60 21.06 5.07
N HIS A 388 -14.10 21.57 6.19
CA HIS A 388 -15.23 20.98 6.91
C HIS A 388 -16.44 20.84 5.98
N ILE A 389 -17.04 19.66 5.95
CA ILE A 389 -18.12 19.32 5.01
C ILE A 389 -19.33 20.28 5.08
N GLU A 390 -19.64 20.83 6.26
CA GLU A 390 -20.77 21.75 6.44
C GLU A 390 -20.39 23.23 6.28
N SER A 391 -19.30 23.68 6.91
CA SER A 391 -18.94 25.11 6.98
C SER A 391 -17.97 25.54 5.88
N GLY A 392 -17.26 24.59 5.27
CA GLY A 392 -16.15 24.85 4.35
C GLY A 392 -14.90 25.39 5.03
N GLU A 393 -14.87 25.50 6.36
CA GLU A 393 -13.71 26.02 7.10
C GLU A 393 -12.51 25.06 7.01
N ARG A 394 -11.32 25.62 6.85
CA ARG A 394 -10.06 24.87 6.88
C ARG A 394 -9.83 24.22 8.24
N ILE A 395 -8.98 23.19 8.28
CA ILE A 395 -8.53 22.57 9.54
C ILE A 395 -7.96 23.66 10.48
N PRO A 396 -8.53 23.83 11.69
CA PRO A 396 -8.05 24.83 12.64
C PRO A 396 -6.57 24.64 12.99
N ALA A 397 -5.88 25.74 13.32
CA ALA A 397 -4.45 25.69 13.65
C ALA A 397 -4.16 24.72 14.81
N ALA A 398 -5.00 24.71 15.85
CA ALA A 398 -4.88 23.79 16.97
C ALA A 398 -4.99 22.31 16.53
N LEU A 399 -5.97 21.98 15.67
CA LEU A 399 -6.15 20.62 15.16
C LEU A 399 -4.97 20.19 14.28
N TYR A 400 -4.46 21.09 13.42
CA TYR A 400 -3.27 20.84 12.63
C TYR A 400 -2.03 20.55 13.50
N GLN A 401 -1.82 21.29 14.59
CA GLN A 401 -0.70 21.02 15.50
C GLN A 401 -0.83 19.65 16.17
N LYS A 402 -2.05 19.24 16.56
CA LYS A 402 -2.31 17.89 17.08
C LYS A 402 -2.01 16.81 16.04
N MET A 403 -2.43 17.01 14.79
CA MET A 403 -2.09 16.09 13.68
C MET A 403 -0.57 15.96 13.52
N ARG A 404 0.16 17.08 13.48
CA ARG A 404 1.62 17.07 13.35
C ARG A 404 2.31 16.39 14.53
N ALA A 405 1.82 16.60 15.75
CA ALA A 405 2.35 15.94 16.94
C ALA A 405 2.12 14.43 16.93
N ALA A 406 1.00 13.97 16.35
CA ALA A 406 0.66 12.56 16.22
C ALA A 406 1.25 11.86 14.98
N LYS A 407 1.88 12.60 14.04
CA LYS A 407 2.41 12.05 12.77
C LYS A 407 3.28 10.81 12.97
N ASN A 408 4.18 10.87 13.95
CA ASN A 408 5.16 9.81 14.22
C ASN A 408 4.76 8.91 15.40
N PHE A 409 3.48 8.90 15.78
CA PHE A 409 2.99 8.06 16.85
C PHE A 409 3.15 6.58 16.47
N GLN A 410 3.92 5.84 17.29
CA GLN A 410 4.21 4.41 17.08
C GLN A 410 4.88 4.09 15.74
N SER A 411 5.65 5.04 15.18
CA SER A 411 6.35 4.84 13.91
C SER A 411 7.40 3.73 14.00
N GLY A 412 8.00 3.49 15.16
CA GLY A 412 8.92 2.37 15.38
C GLY A 412 8.21 1.02 15.21
N MET A 413 7.06 0.83 15.87
CA MET A 413 6.23 -0.37 15.73
C MET A 413 5.78 -0.60 14.28
N GLN A 414 5.40 0.47 13.57
CA GLN A 414 5.01 0.38 12.15
C GLN A 414 6.21 0.03 11.25
N MET A 415 7.37 0.62 11.51
CA MET A 415 8.61 0.37 10.78
C MET A 415 9.01 -1.11 10.89
N VAL A 416 9.11 -1.65 12.11
CA VAL A 416 9.50 -3.06 12.30
C VAL A 416 8.49 -4.04 11.71
N ARG A 417 7.20 -3.66 11.60
CA ARG A 417 6.20 -4.46 10.90
C ARG A 417 6.42 -4.52 9.40
N GLN A 418 6.78 -3.40 8.75
CA GLN A 418 7.15 -3.40 7.33
C GLN A 418 8.46 -4.17 7.08
N LEU A 419 9.40 -4.13 8.03
CA LEU A 419 10.64 -4.90 7.98
C LEU A 419 10.39 -6.39 8.16
N GLU A 420 9.45 -6.81 9.03
CA GLU A 420 9.00 -8.21 9.13
C GLU A 420 8.56 -8.74 7.76
N PHE A 421 7.71 -8.00 7.04
CA PHE A 421 7.23 -8.40 5.72
C PHE A 421 8.35 -8.49 4.69
N SER A 422 9.24 -7.50 4.69
CA SER A 422 10.35 -7.41 3.73
C SER A 422 11.37 -8.54 3.94
N LEU A 423 11.77 -8.77 5.19
CA LEU A 423 12.69 -9.85 5.56
C LEU A 423 12.07 -11.22 5.28
N PHE A 424 10.79 -11.43 5.62
CA PHE A 424 10.08 -12.66 5.35
C PHE A 424 10.05 -12.96 3.84
N ASP A 425 9.56 -12.03 3.02
CA ASP A 425 9.51 -12.19 1.56
C ASP A 425 10.88 -12.50 0.98
N PHE A 426 11.89 -11.72 1.33
CA PHE A 426 13.22 -11.88 0.74
C PHE A 426 13.85 -13.22 1.12
N ARG A 427 13.77 -13.60 2.40
CA ARG A 427 14.34 -14.86 2.90
C ARG A 427 13.66 -16.09 2.32
N ILE A 428 12.33 -16.15 2.20
CA ILE A 428 11.66 -17.35 1.64
C ILE A 428 12.02 -17.60 0.17
N HIS A 429 12.38 -16.55 -0.58
CA HIS A 429 12.79 -16.68 -1.99
C HIS A 429 14.29 -16.91 -2.16
N ARG A 430 15.12 -16.39 -1.25
CA ARG A 430 16.58 -16.57 -1.24
C ARG A 430 17.01 -17.92 -0.67
N GLU A 431 16.37 -18.36 0.42
CA GLU A 431 16.76 -19.53 1.22
C GLU A 431 16.01 -20.81 0.82
N TYR A 432 15.22 -20.80 -0.26
CA TYR A 432 14.46 -21.97 -0.69
C TYR A 432 15.38 -23.14 -1.06
N GLN A 433 15.06 -24.33 -0.55
CA GLN A 433 15.77 -25.58 -0.80
C GLN A 433 14.76 -26.68 -1.16
N PRO A 434 14.85 -27.29 -2.36
CA PRO A 434 13.89 -28.30 -2.81
C PRO A 434 13.67 -29.47 -1.84
N GLU A 435 14.71 -29.88 -1.13
CA GLU A 435 14.70 -30.99 -0.17
C GLU A 435 13.96 -30.68 1.14
N HIS A 436 13.76 -29.39 1.46
CA HIS A 436 13.09 -28.93 2.68
C HIS A 436 11.73 -28.26 2.42
N GLY A 437 11.38 -27.98 1.16
CA GLY A 437 10.16 -27.25 0.80
C GLY A 437 10.22 -25.76 1.17
N GLY A 438 9.06 -25.11 1.22
CA GLY A 438 8.93 -23.67 1.39
C GLY A 438 9.26 -23.13 2.78
N ARG A 439 9.15 -23.96 3.84
CA ARG A 439 9.44 -23.60 5.24
C ARG A 439 8.82 -22.27 5.68
N VAL A 440 7.64 -21.95 5.17
CA VAL A 440 7.03 -20.62 5.22
C VAL A 440 6.92 -20.08 6.65
N TYR A 441 6.28 -20.82 7.56
CA TYR A 441 6.11 -20.36 8.95
C TYR A 441 7.36 -20.55 9.81
N GLU A 442 8.27 -21.44 9.45
CA GLU A 442 9.57 -21.55 10.11
C GLU A 442 10.38 -20.27 9.87
N ILE A 443 10.54 -19.87 8.61
CA ILE A 443 11.26 -18.65 8.23
C ILE A 443 10.56 -17.41 8.80
N LEU A 444 9.23 -17.33 8.69
CA LEU A 444 8.47 -16.21 9.27
C LEU A 444 8.67 -16.09 10.78
N ASN A 445 8.71 -17.20 11.51
CA ASN A 445 8.93 -17.17 12.96
C ASN A 445 10.37 -16.73 13.31
N GLN A 446 11.37 -17.19 12.55
CA GLN A 446 12.76 -16.71 12.71
C GLN A 446 12.87 -15.20 12.42
N VAL A 447 12.21 -14.71 11.38
CA VAL A 447 12.15 -13.26 11.09
C VAL A 447 11.48 -12.51 12.24
N ARG A 448 10.34 -13.00 12.73
CA ARG A 448 9.67 -12.38 13.88
C ARG A 448 10.59 -12.35 15.09
N GLU A 449 11.31 -13.43 15.41
CA GLU A 449 12.31 -13.48 16.49
C GLU A 449 13.34 -12.36 16.39
N GLN A 450 13.72 -11.97 15.18
CA GLN A 450 14.68 -10.90 14.92
C GLN A 450 14.08 -9.48 15.03
N VAL A 451 12.88 -9.24 14.49
CA VAL A 451 12.38 -7.86 14.25
C VAL A 451 11.05 -7.53 14.91
N ALA A 452 10.20 -8.50 15.20
CA ALA A 452 8.83 -8.24 15.64
C ALA A 452 8.72 -8.02 17.15
N VAL A 453 8.18 -6.87 17.54
CA VAL A 453 7.85 -6.55 18.94
C VAL A 453 6.47 -7.08 19.35
N VAL A 454 5.53 -7.19 18.40
CA VAL A 454 4.21 -7.81 18.62
C VAL A 454 4.24 -9.23 18.07
N ARG A 455 3.87 -10.22 18.90
CA ARG A 455 3.78 -11.62 18.51
C ARG A 455 2.35 -11.99 18.19
N PRO A 456 2.02 -12.33 16.93
CA PRO A 456 0.69 -12.82 16.60
C PRO A 456 0.46 -14.24 17.15
N PRO A 457 -0.79 -14.65 17.37
CA PRO A 457 -1.11 -15.98 17.87
C PRO A 457 -0.72 -17.07 16.86
N ALA A 458 -0.49 -18.30 17.34
CA ALA A 458 -0.02 -19.43 16.52
C ALA A 458 -0.98 -19.82 15.37
N PHE A 459 -2.27 -19.48 15.46
CA PHE A 459 -3.23 -19.69 14.39
C PHE A 459 -3.11 -18.66 13.26
N ASN A 460 -2.35 -17.57 13.44
CA ASN A 460 -2.21 -16.52 12.43
C ASN A 460 -1.67 -17.12 11.11
N ARG A 461 -2.33 -16.78 10.00
CA ARG A 461 -1.97 -17.22 8.66
C ARG A 461 -1.67 -16.07 7.70
N PHE A 462 -0.87 -15.11 8.17
CA PHE A 462 -0.48 -13.92 7.40
C PHE A 462 -0.04 -14.23 5.95
N ALA A 463 0.81 -15.24 5.74
CA ALA A 463 1.34 -15.57 4.42
C ALA A 463 0.25 -15.95 3.41
N HIS A 464 -0.84 -16.58 3.87
CA HIS A 464 -1.99 -17.00 3.04
C HIS A 464 -2.78 -15.85 2.44
N GLY A 465 -2.67 -14.65 3.03
CA GLY A 465 -3.26 -13.42 2.52
C GLY A 465 -2.24 -12.44 1.93
N PHE A 466 -0.97 -12.82 1.79
CA PHE A 466 0.09 -11.90 1.36
C PHE A 466 0.18 -11.79 -0.17
N SER A 467 -0.88 -11.24 -0.77
CA SER A 467 -1.06 -11.14 -2.22
C SER A 467 0.08 -10.41 -2.92
N HIS A 468 0.70 -9.41 -2.29
CA HIS A 468 1.84 -8.66 -2.85
C HIS A 468 2.92 -9.58 -3.44
N ILE A 469 3.23 -10.69 -2.76
CA ILE A 469 4.34 -11.57 -3.14
C ILE A 469 3.87 -12.86 -3.82
N PHE A 470 2.63 -13.31 -3.62
CA PHE A 470 2.14 -14.56 -4.23
C PHE A 470 1.23 -14.34 -5.44
N ALA A 471 0.57 -13.20 -5.53
CA ALA A 471 -0.33 -12.81 -6.62
C ALA A 471 -0.02 -11.43 -7.24
N GLY A 472 1.00 -10.72 -6.73
CA GLY A 472 1.44 -9.40 -7.18
C GLY A 472 2.88 -9.38 -7.67
N GLY A 473 3.40 -8.18 -7.92
CA GLY A 473 4.74 -7.95 -8.49
C GLY A 473 5.90 -7.95 -7.49
N TYR A 474 5.65 -8.14 -6.19
CA TYR A 474 6.64 -7.88 -5.12
C TYR A 474 7.37 -9.13 -4.64
N ALA A 475 7.30 -10.25 -5.35
CA ALA A 475 8.02 -11.47 -4.98
C ALA A 475 9.55 -11.25 -4.94
N ALA A 476 10.17 -11.48 -3.79
CA ALA A 476 11.55 -11.09 -3.50
C ALA A 476 11.81 -9.62 -3.86
N GLY A 477 10.90 -8.76 -3.39
CA GLY A 477 10.79 -7.38 -3.81
C GLY A 477 9.94 -6.54 -2.87
N TYR A 478 9.37 -7.07 -1.80
CA TYR A 478 8.58 -6.26 -0.86
C TYR A 478 9.42 -5.18 -0.16
N PHE A 479 10.74 -5.40 -0.05
CA PHE A 479 11.70 -4.39 0.41
C PHE A 479 11.67 -3.09 -0.41
N SER A 480 11.16 -3.14 -1.64
CA SER A 480 11.00 -1.99 -2.55
C SER A 480 10.25 -0.83 -1.91
N TYR A 481 9.27 -1.11 -1.03
CA TYR A 481 8.57 -0.06 -0.29
C TYR A 481 9.52 0.76 0.57
N LYS A 482 10.39 0.11 1.36
CA LYS A 482 11.33 0.83 2.25
C LYS A 482 12.52 1.40 1.49
N TRP A 483 12.96 0.70 0.44
CA TRP A 483 14.01 1.19 -0.45
C TRP A 483 13.61 2.50 -1.13
N ALA A 484 12.42 2.53 -1.73
CA ALA A 484 11.88 3.72 -2.34
C ALA A 484 11.48 4.79 -1.32
N GLU A 485 11.15 4.43 -0.08
CA GLU A 485 10.83 5.42 0.96
C GLU A 485 12.07 6.24 1.34
N VAL A 486 13.25 5.65 1.27
CA VAL A 486 14.52 6.40 1.36
C VAL A 486 14.64 7.40 0.22
N LEU A 487 14.37 6.95 -1.02
CA LEU A 487 14.41 7.84 -2.17
C LEU A 487 13.37 8.98 -2.03
N SER A 488 12.15 8.65 -1.61
CA SER A 488 11.04 9.61 -1.58
C SER A 488 11.16 10.61 -0.45
N ALA A 489 11.58 10.18 0.74
CA ALA A 489 11.89 11.08 1.86
C ALA A 489 13.03 12.04 1.50
N ASP A 490 14.11 11.53 0.89
CA ASP A 490 15.23 12.37 0.50
C ASP A 490 14.90 13.29 -0.68
N ALA A 491 14.09 12.82 -1.63
CA ALA A 491 13.56 13.68 -2.69
C ALA A 491 12.68 14.81 -2.12
N PHE A 492 11.84 14.51 -1.13
CA PHE A 492 11.01 15.50 -0.46
C PHE A 492 11.84 16.49 0.37
N SER A 493 12.97 16.05 0.96
CA SER A 493 13.85 16.95 1.72
C SER A 493 14.33 18.15 0.90
N LEU A 494 14.52 18.00 -0.42
CA LEU A 494 14.87 19.12 -1.30
C LEU A 494 13.74 20.16 -1.41
N PHE A 495 12.48 19.72 -1.34
CA PHE A 495 11.32 20.61 -1.25
C PHE A 495 11.20 21.25 0.14
N GLU A 496 11.62 20.58 1.21
CA GLU A 496 11.71 21.21 2.54
C GLU A 496 12.77 22.32 2.55
N GLU A 497 13.90 22.13 1.86
CA GLU A 497 14.99 23.12 1.72
C GLU A 497 14.57 24.36 0.91
N ARG A 498 13.78 24.18 -0.17
CA ARG A 498 13.48 25.24 -1.15
C ARG A 498 12.06 25.80 -1.07
N GLY A 499 11.15 25.07 -0.44
CA GLY A 499 9.72 25.32 -0.40
C GLY A 499 8.92 24.24 -1.13
N ILE A 500 7.84 23.77 -0.51
CA ILE A 500 7.02 22.62 -0.95
C ILE A 500 6.31 22.80 -2.31
N PHE A 501 6.32 24.02 -2.86
CA PHE A 501 5.79 24.39 -4.17
C PHE A 501 6.81 25.18 -4.98
N ASP A 502 8.11 24.98 -4.73
CA ASP A 502 9.17 25.58 -5.53
C ASP A 502 9.07 25.13 -7.00
N PRO A 503 8.84 26.05 -7.96
CA PRO A 503 8.58 25.69 -9.35
C PRO A 503 9.77 25.01 -10.03
N GLU A 504 11.01 25.40 -9.68
CA GLU A 504 12.22 24.82 -10.27
C GLU A 504 12.40 23.37 -9.83
N THR A 505 12.19 23.09 -8.55
CA THR A 505 12.26 21.74 -7.98
C THR A 505 11.13 20.86 -8.53
N GLY A 506 9.90 21.37 -8.61
CA GLY A 506 8.77 20.67 -9.25
C GLY A 506 9.03 20.32 -10.71
N ALA A 507 9.54 21.28 -11.50
CA ALA A 507 9.92 21.05 -12.89
C ALA A 507 11.12 20.09 -13.03
N SER A 508 12.04 20.07 -12.06
CA SER A 508 13.16 19.12 -12.02
C SER A 508 12.65 17.70 -11.75
N PHE A 509 11.76 17.52 -10.77
CA PHE A 509 11.18 16.21 -10.45
C PHE A 509 10.37 15.66 -11.63
N LEU A 510 9.55 16.51 -12.27
CA LEU A 510 8.81 16.15 -13.47
C LEU A 510 9.76 15.63 -14.57
N ARG A 511 10.79 16.40 -14.92
CA ARG A 511 11.69 16.08 -16.03
C ARG A 511 12.59 14.88 -15.77
N ASN A 512 13.06 14.70 -14.54
CA ASN A 512 14.04 13.67 -14.21
C ASN A 512 13.40 12.36 -13.74
N ILE A 513 12.24 12.42 -13.09
CA ILE A 513 11.57 11.24 -12.53
C ILE A 513 10.35 10.88 -13.38
N LEU A 514 9.33 11.75 -13.43
CA LEU A 514 8.03 11.39 -14.01
C LEU A 514 8.03 11.26 -15.55
N GLU A 515 8.89 12.00 -16.26
CA GLU A 515 8.91 12.03 -17.73
C GLU A 515 9.81 10.97 -18.36
N GLN A 516 10.68 10.32 -17.57
CA GLN A 516 11.78 9.47 -18.09
C GLN A 516 11.45 7.99 -18.16
N GLY A 517 10.42 7.51 -17.45
CA GLY A 517 10.10 6.09 -17.33
C GLY A 517 11.33 5.19 -17.13
N GLY A 518 11.35 4.02 -17.78
CA GLY A 518 12.48 3.09 -17.74
C GLY A 518 13.61 3.39 -18.73
N SER A 519 13.68 4.60 -19.29
CA SER A 519 14.63 4.93 -20.36
C SER A 519 16.08 5.14 -19.89
N ARG A 520 16.27 5.37 -18.58
CA ARG A 520 17.57 5.59 -17.93
C ARG A 520 17.61 4.90 -16.58
N ASP A 521 18.81 4.70 -16.05
CA ASP A 521 19.00 4.11 -14.73
C ASP A 521 18.36 4.96 -13.63
N ALA A 522 17.67 4.32 -12.68
CA ALA A 522 16.90 5.03 -11.66
C ALA A 522 17.80 5.79 -10.67
N MET A 523 19.01 5.29 -10.37
CA MET A 523 19.97 6.01 -9.52
C MET A 523 20.50 7.24 -10.25
N GLU A 524 20.83 7.12 -11.54
CA GLU A 524 21.22 8.28 -12.35
C GLU A 524 20.13 9.37 -12.39
N LEU A 525 18.88 8.98 -12.58
CA LEU A 525 17.74 9.90 -12.60
C LEU A 525 17.54 10.57 -11.24
N PHE A 526 17.67 9.80 -10.15
CA PHE A 526 17.62 10.34 -8.80
C PHE A 526 18.75 11.35 -8.55
N ILE A 527 19.99 11.03 -8.90
CA ILE A 527 21.15 11.93 -8.76
C ILE A 527 20.94 13.19 -9.61
N ALA A 528 20.42 13.06 -10.83
CA ALA A 528 20.13 14.20 -11.69
C ALA A 528 19.08 15.16 -11.08
N PHE A 529 18.12 14.62 -10.33
CA PHE A 529 17.16 15.41 -9.57
C PHE A 529 17.75 15.99 -8.27
N ARG A 530 18.31 15.13 -7.42
CA ARG A 530 18.72 15.42 -6.03
C ARG A 530 20.08 16.11 -5.93
N GLY A 531 20.96 15.89 -6.91
CA GLY A 531 22.35 16.36 -6.96
C GLY A 531 23.35 15.45 -6.24
N ARG A 532 22.90 14.35 -5.63
CA ARG A 532 23.71 13.36 -4.91
C ARG A 532 22.95 12.03 -4.80
N GLU A 533 23.66 10.98 -4.37
CA GLU A 533 23.06 9.70 -3.97
C GLU A 533 22.10 9.85 -2.78
N PRO A 534 21.12 8.94 -2.63
CA PRO A 534 20.13 8.99 -1.56
C PRO A 534 20.73 8.73 -0.18
N SER A 535 20.19 9.37 0.86
CA SER A 535 20.53 9.12 2.26
C SER A 535 19.32 8.62 3.06
N ILE A 536 19.57 7.61 3.91
CA ILE A 536 18.58 7.05 4.84
C ILE A 536 18.15 8.04 5.94
N ASP A 537 18.97 9.07 6.19
CA ASP A 537 18.75 10.01 7.29
C ASP A 537 17.40 10.74 7.16
N ALA A 538 17.01 11.08 5.92
CA ALA A 538 15.73 11.75 5.66
C ALA A 538 14.54 10.87 6.07
N LEU A 539 14.59 9.57 5.75
CA LEU A 539 13.56 8.60 6.14
C LEU A 539 13.46 8.49 7.66
N LEU A 540 14.60 8.35 8.35
CA LEU A 540 14.63 8.23 9.81
C LEU A 540 14.08 9.50 10.48
N GLN A 541 14.49 10.68 10.01
CA GLN A 541 13.98 11.95 10.49
C GLN A 541 12.47 12.11 10.25
N HIS A 542 11.99 11.80 9.05
CA HIS A 542 10.57 11.88 8.71
C HIS A 542 9.73 10.91 9.51
N SER A 543 10.30 9.75 9.87
CA SER A 543 9.69 8.75 10.74
C SER A 543 9.81 9.07 12.23
N GLY A 544 10.55 10.11 12.62
CA GLY A 544 10.82 10.41 14.04
C GLY A 544 11.68 9.37 14.74
N ILE A 545 12.50 8.63 13.99
CA ILE A 545 13.44 7.64 14.51
C ILE A 545 14.80 8.32 14.65
N ALA A 546 15.37 8.29 15.85
CA ALA A 546 16.67 8.91 16.11
C ALA A 546 17.76 8.22 15.26
N ALA A 547 18.52 9.03 14.52
CA ALA A 547 19.57 8.57 13.60
C ALA A 547 20.76 7.92 14.32
#